data_AF-A0A516X7U7-F1
#
_entry.id   AF-A0A516X7U7-F1
#
_cell.length_a   1.000
_cell.length_b   1.000
_cell.length_c   1.000
_cell.angle_alpha   90.00
_cell.angle_beta   90.00
_cell.angle_gamma   90.00
#
_symmetry.space_group_name_H-M   'P 1'
#
loop_
_entity.id
_entity.type
_entity.pdbx_description
1 polymer ?
#
loop_
_entity_poly.entity_id
_entity_poly.type
_entity_poly.pdbx_seq_one_letter_code
_entity_poly.pdbx_strand_id
1 'polypeptide(L)'
;MTRVDRDAVQAALFEQWSVLEQLLRTLDAGQWQAPTALPGWTVHDTAAHIIGTESMLDGQDTPPAPAGATPAGHVRNPIGEVNERWVLSMRPVRPADLMDRWTALLARRRHALEEMPQEDFDAETATPVGPESYGRFMRIRLFDCWMHEIDIRDAVARPGDEGGARGELAFAEIAGAVPFIVGKKAGAPDGARVRLTLTDPMPRTLDVQVSGGRAALAPIAGEPDVTVTMPSGVFVRLAGGRVTADEVGERIRVDAGRSGAMAADDAVALGRRIPESLAFTI
;
A
#
# COMPACT_ATOMS: atom_id res chain seq x y z
N MET A 1 11.22 -17.78 -3.32
CA MET A 1 9.83 -17.34 -3.49
C MET A 1 9.08 -17.44 -2.18
N THR A 2 8.30 -16.42 -1.87
CA THR A 2 7.36 -16.36 -0.75
C THR A 2 6.19 -17.29 -1.02
N ARG A 3 5.87 -18.16 -0.05
CA ARG A 3 4.65 -18.96 -0.08
C ARG A 3 3.62 -18.33 0.85
N VAL A 4 2.38 -18.29 0.40
CA VAL A 4 1.25 -17.77 1.16
C VAL A 4 0.12 -18.79 1.12
N ASP A 5 -0.70 -18.78 2.17
CA ASP A 5 -1.94 -19.55 2.19
C ASP A 5 -2.89 -18.99 1.12
N ARG A 6 -3.20 -19.82 0.11
CA ARG A 6 -4.08 -19.43 -1.00
C ARG A 6 -5.45 -18.99 -0.48
N ASP A 7 -6.07 -19.78 0.39
CA ASP A 7 -7.45 -19.58 0.81
C ASP A 7 -7.56 -18.29 1.64
N ALA A 8 -6.58 -18.01 2.50
CA ALA A 8 -6.53 -16.77 3.27
C ALA A 8 -6.38 -15.52 2.38
N VAL A 9 -5.47 -15.55 1.40
CA VAL A 9 -5.25 -14.41 0.48
C VAL A 9 -6.46 -14.21 -0.43
N GLN A 10 -7.03 -15.29 -0.96
CA GLN A 10 -8.20 -15.24 -1.82
C GLN A 10 -9.42 -14.69 -1.08
N ALA A 11 -9.72 -15.20 0.13
CA ALA A 11 -10.83 -14.71 0.93
C ALA A 11 -10.72 -13.21 1.22
N ALA A 12 -9.52 -12.74 1.60
CA ALA A 12 -9.29 -11.32 1.86
C ALA A 12 -9.39 -10.45 0.59
N LEU A 13 -8.84 -10.90 -0.55
CA LEU A 13 -8.96 -10.18 -1.83
C LEU A 13 -10.42 -10.10 -2.29
N PHE A 14 -11.17 -11.18 -2.09
CA PHE A 14 -12.59 -11.26 -2.41
C PHE A 14 -13.43 -10.33 -1.55
N GLU A 15 -13.14 -10.26 -0.25
CA GLU A 15 -13.76 -9.30 0.64
C GLU A 15 -13.41 -7.86 0.23
N GLN A 16 -12.14 -7.59 -0.09
CA GLN A 16 -11.66 -6.27 -0.51
C GLN A 16 -12.41 -5.75 -1.73
N TRP A 17 -12.58 -6.59 -2.74
CA TRP A 17 -13.36 -6.27 -3.93
C TRP A 17 -14.82 -5.95 -3.61
N SER A 18 -15.44 -6.70 -2.70
CA SER A 18 -16.83 -6.47 -2.28
C SER A 18 -16.98 -5.15 -1.53
N VAL A 19 -16.02 -4.80 -0.66
CA VAL A 19 -16.01 -3.52 0.08
C VAL A 19 -15.86 -2.34 -0.87
N LEU A 20 -14.93 -2.43 -1.84
CA LEU A 20 -14.76 -1.41 -2.88
C LEU A 20 -16.02 -1.23 -3.73
N GLU A 21 -16.62 -2.33 -4.19
CA GLU A 21 -17.85 -2.27 -4.97
C GLU A 21 -18.99 -1.60 -4.20
N GLN A 22 -19.19 -1.97 -2.93
CA GLN A 22 -20.20 -1.35 -2.07
C GLN A 22 -19.93 0.15 -1.86
N LEU A 23 -18.67 0.54 -1.63
CA LEU A 23 -18.30 1.95 -1.48
C LEU A 23 -18.62 2.72 -2.76
N LEU A 24 -18.10 2.28 -3.91
CA LEU A 24 -18.22 2.95 -5.20
C LEU A 24 -19.69 3.11 -5.66
N ARG A 25 -20.55 2.11 -5.41
CA ARG A 25 -21.98 2.16 -5.76
C ARG A 25 -22.77 3.20 -4.97
N THR A 26 -22.24 3.67 -3.84
CA THR A 26 -22.90 4.68 -2.99
C THR A 26 -22.43 6.11 -3.27
N LEU A 27 -21.47 6.30 -4.18
CA LEU A 27 -20.91 7.61 -4.48
C LEU A 27 -21.77 8.37 -5.48
N ASP A 28 -21.97 9.66 -5.22
CA ASP A 28 -22.57 10.58 -6.18
C ASP A 28 -21.56 11.04 -7.26
N ALA A 29 -22.05 11.78 -8.27
CA ALA A 29 -21.23 12.24 -9.38
C ALA A 29 -20.07 13.17 -8.96
N GLY A 30 -20.25 13.96 -7.89
CA GLY A 30 -19.21 14.84 -7.37
C GLY A 30 -18.11 14.02 -6.67
N GLN A 31 -18.51 13.04 -5.87
CA GLN A 31 -17.59 12.12 -5.19
C GLN A 31 -16.78 11.27 -6.16
N TRP A 32 -17.37 10.82 -7.27
CA TRP A 32 -16.64 10.13 -8.34
C TRP A 32 -15.54 11.00 -8.97
N GLN A 33 -15.71 12.32 -8.98
CA GLN A 33 -14.74 13.28 -9.52
C GLN A 33 -13.84 13.90 -8.45
N ALA A 34 -13.98 13.49 -7.18
CA ALA A 34 -13.17 14.01 -6.11
C ALA A 34 -11.68 13.65 -6.34
N PRO A 35 -10.76 14.62 -6.22
CA PRO A 35 -9.33 14.35 -6.35
C PRO A 35 -8.86 13.47 -5.18
N THR A 36 -8.01 12.50 -5.48
CA THR A 36 -7.33 11.70 -4.46
C THR A 36 -5.96 12.28 -4.13
N ALA A 37 -5.26 11.69 -3.17
CA ALA A 37 -3.86 12.03 -2.90
C ALA A 37 -2.89 11.57 -4.01
N LEU A 38 -3.36 10.74 -4.96
CA LEU A 38 -2.58 10.34 -6.13
C LEU A 38 -2.60 11.48 -7.17
N PRO A 39 -1.41 11.99 -7.58
CA PRO A 39 -1.34 13.12 -8.50
C PRO A 39 -2.11 12.87 -9.80
N GLY A 40 -3.08 13.75 -10.08
CA GLY A 40 -3.87 13.70 -11.31
C GLY A 40 -4.95 12.61 -11.35
N TRP A 41 -5.17 11.88 -10.26
CA TRP A 41 -6.20 10.83 -10.17
C TRP A 41 -7.38 11.27 -9.31
N THR A 42 -8.56 11.15 -9.89
CA THR A 42 -9.86 11.20 -9.20
C THR A 42 -10.23 9.82 -8.65
N VAL A 43 -11.31 9.75 -7.86
CA VAL A 43 -11.91 8.46 -7.45
C VAL A 43 -12.22 7.58 -8.66
N HIS A 44 -12.69 8.17 -9.76
CA HIS A 44 -12.92 7.48 -11.02
C HIS A 44 -11.64 6.85 -11.58
N ASP A 45 -10.54 7.62 -11.62
CA ASP A 45 -9.25 7.12 -12.10
C ASP A 45 -8.72 5.97 -11.22
N THR A 46 -8.88 6.06 -9.90
CA THR A 46 -8.50 4.97 -8.97
C THR A 46 -9.32 3.70 -9.23
N ALA A 47 -10.63 3.81 -9.45
CA ALA A 47 -11.45 2.65 -9.82
C ALA A 47 -11.04 2.07 -11.19
N ALA A 48 -10.74 2.93 -12.16
CA ALA A 48 -10.26 2.52 -13.47
C ALA A 48 -8.92 1.78 -13.42
N HIS A 49 -7.99 2.21 -12.55
CA HIS A 49 -6.72 1.52 -12.31
C HIS A 49 -6.93 0.08 -11.79
N ILE A 50 -7.82 -0.09 -10.81
CA ILE A 50 -8.13 -1.42 -10.27
C ILE A 50 -8.72 -2.31 -11.36
N ILE A 51 -9.70 -1.81 -12.12
CA ILE A 51 -10.28 -2.56 -13.25
C ILE A 51 -9.20 -2.89 -14.30
N GLY A 52 -8.31 -1.95 -14.61
CA GLY A 52 -7.23 -2.14 -15.57
C GLY A 52 -6.30 -3.27 -15.16
N THR A 53 -5.85 -3.27 -13.90
CA THR A 53 -4.99 -4.33 -13.36
C THR A 53 -5.69 -5.68 -13.37
N GLU A 54 -6.96 -5.75 -12.94
CA GLU A 54 -7.71 -7.01 -12.98
C GLU A 54 -7.99 -7.46 -14.42
N SER A 55 -8.10 -6.53 -15.38
CA SER A 55 -8.26 -6.87 -16.80
C SER A 55 -7.00 -7.52 -17.37
N MET A 56 -5.81 -7.02 -16.98
CA MET A 56 -4.54 -7.65 -17.35
C MET A 56 -4.41 -9.05 -16.74
N LEU A 57 -4.81 -9.23 -15.49
CA LEU A 57 -4.83 -10.54 -14.81
C LEU A 57 -5.88 -11.51 -15.38
N ASP A 58 -6.90 -10.98 -16.06
CA ASP A 58 -7.88 -11.72 -16.87
C ASP A 58 -7.38 -11.98 -18.30
N GLY A 59 -6.15 -11.58 -18.63
CA GLY A 59 -5.51 -11.82 -19.93
C GLY A 59 -5.84 -10.80 -21.03
N GLN A 60 -6.42 -9.65 -20.68
CA GLN A 60 -6.72 -8.60 -21.66
C GLN A 60 -5.49 -7.76 -21.99
N ASP A 61 -5.36 -7.38 -23.27
CA ASP A 61 -4.29 -6.51 -23.73
C ASP A 61 -4.40 -5.10 -23.13
N THR A 62 -3.24 -4.51 -22.82
CA THR A 62 -3.18 -3.12 -22.35
C THR A 62 -3.61 -2.17 -23.48
N PRO A 63 -4.59 -1.26 -23.26
CA PRO A 63 -5.05 -0.29 -24.25
C PRO A 63 -3.90 0.54 -24.82
N PRO A 64 -3.92 0.95 -26.10
CA PRO A 64 -2.86 1.80 -26.65
C PRO A 64 -2.78 3.14 -25.89
N ALA A 65 -1.59 3.75 -25.89
CA ALA A 65 -1.45 5.11 -25.36
C ALA A 65 -2.32 6.09 -26.16
N PRO A 66 -3.07 7.00 -25.51
CA PRO A 66 -3.85 8.00 -26.22
C PRO A 66 -2.97 8.86 -27.12
N ALA A 67 -3.48 9.22 -28.30
CA ALA A 67 -2.76 10.08 -29.24
C ALA A 67 -2.47 11.44 -28.59
N GLY A 68 -1.20 11.85 -28.59
CA GLY A 68 -0.76 13.13 -28.03
C GLY A 68 -0.65 13.18 -26.50
N ALA A 69 -0.78 12.04 -25.80
CA ALA A 69 -0.50 11.99 -24.37
C ALA A 69 0.98 12.27 -24.10
N THR A 70 1.26 13.35 -23.37
CA THR A 70 2.59 13.58 -22.80
C THR A 70 2.72 12.81 -21.49
N PRO A 71 3.88 12.17 -21.20
CA PRO A 71 4.11 11.54 -19.91
C PRO A 71 3.86 12.55 -18.79
N ALA A 72 2.97 12.21 -17.86
CA ALA A 72 2.71 13.07 -16.72
C ALA A 72 3.94 13.08 -15.79
N GLY A 73 4.24 14.22 -15.15
CA GLY A 73 5.46 14.40 -14.35
C GLY A 73 5.59 13.46 -13.15
N HIS A 74 4.48 12.83 -12.73
CA HIS A 74 4.46 11.81 -11.68
C HIS A 74 4.75 10.39 -12.18
N VAL A 75 4.76 10.16 -13.49
CA VAL A 75 5.06 8.84 -14.09
C VAL A 75 6.57 8.67 -14.19
N ARG A 76 7.11 7.75 -13.38
CA ARG A 76 8.56 7.57 -13.21
C ARG A 76 9.09 6.20 -13.64
N ASN A 77 8.20 5.29 -14.05
CA ASN A 77 8.57 3.93 -14.40
C ASN A 77 7.57 3.30 -15.40
N PRO A 78 7.95 2.19 -16.08
CA PRO A 78 7.09 1.55 -17.08
C PRO A 78 5.75 1.03 -16.55
N ILE A 79 5.68 0.63 -15.27
CA ILE A 79 4.43 0.18 -14.66
C ILE A 79 3.46 1.35 -14.53
N GLY A 80 3.95 2.54 -14.13
CA GLY A 80 3.17 3.78 -14.11
C GLY A 80 2.63 4.15 -15.49
N GLU A 81 3.40 3.96 -16.56
CA GLU A 81 2.92 4.17 -17.93
C GLU A 81 1.76 3.23 -18.30
N VAL A 82 1.85 1.96 -17.91
CA VAL A 82 0.78 0.97 -18.11
C VAL A 82 -0.48 1.35 -17.31
N ASN A 83 -0.34 1.77 -16.06
CA ASN A 83 -1.45 2.21 -15.22
C ASN A 83 -2.15 3.43 -15.85
N GLU A 84 -1.40 4.44 -16.30
CA GLU A 84 -1.97 5.62 -16.97
C GLU A 84 -2.70 5.25 -18.27
N ARG A 85 -2.22 4.28 -19.05
CA ARG A 85 -2.94 3.83 -20.26
C ARG A 85 -4.31 3.28 -19.93
N TRP A 86 -4.42 2.47 -18.87
CA TRP A 86 -5.72 1.95 -18.41
C TRP A 86 -6.62 3.07 -17.89
N VAL A 87 -6.10 3.93 -17.01
CA VAL A 87 -6.83 5.07 -16.45
C VAL A 87 -7.37 5.98 -17.57
N LEU A 88 -6.51 6.45 -18.46
CA LEU A 88 -6.88 7.33 -19.57
C LEU A 88 -7.90 6.69 -20.52
N SER A 89 -7.80 5.37 -20.77
CA SER A 89 -8.75 4.66 -21.62
C SER A 89 -10.16 4.62 -21.04
N MET A 90 -10.30 4.70 -19.71
CA MET A 90 -11.58 4.59 -19.02
C MET A 90 -12.16 5.93 -18.58
N ARG A 91 -11.39 7.03 -18.56
CA ARG A 91 -11.90 8.39 -18.26
C ARG A 91 -13.20 8.79 -18.97
N PRO A 92 -13.44 8.48 -20.27
CA PRO A 92 -14.71 8.82 -20.92
C PRO A 92 -15.88 7.89 -20.54
N VAL A 93 -15.62 6.80 -19.80
CA VAL A 93 -16.64 5.81 -19.40
C VAL A 93 -17.42 6.33 -18.20
N ARG A 94 -18.76 6.28 -18.28
CA ARG A 94 -19.62 6.74 -17.19
C ARG A 94 -19.45 5.82 -15.96
N PRO A 95 -19.55 6.35 -14.73
CA PRO A 95 -19.42 5.53 -13.52
C PRO A 95 -20.31 4.28 -13.49
N ALA A 96 -21.56 4.36 -13.97
CA ALA A 96 -22.45 3.21 -14.05
C ALA A 96 -21.89 2.10 -14.98
N ASP A 97 -21.43 2.47 -16.17
CA ASP A 97 -20.85 1.52 -17.13
C ASP A 97 -19.52 0.93 -16.60
N LEU A 98 -18.76 1.73 -15.83
CA LEU A 98 -17.55 1.29 -15.16
C LEU A 98 -17.86 0.25 -14.08
N MET A 99 -18.93 0.44 -13.31
CA MET A 99 -19.39 -0.53 -12.31
C MET A 99 -19.96 -1.80 -12.94
N ASP A 100 -20.62 -1.73 -14.10
CA ASP A 100 -21.06 -2.92 -14.83
C ASP A 100 -19.85 -3.74 -15.30
N ARG A 101 -18.82 -3.07 -15.82
CA ARG A 101 -17.53 -3.70 -16.15
C ARG A 101 -16.87 -4.33 -14.93
N TRP A 102 -16.84 -3.61 -13.79
CA TRP A 102 -16.28 -4.10 -12.53
C TRP A 102 -16.93 -5.42 -12.12
N THR A 103 -18.26 -5.48 -12.04
CA THR A 103 -19.00 -6.69 -11.63
C THR A 103 -18.71 -7.87 -12.56
N ALA A 104 -18.78 -7.67 -13.87
CA ALA A 104 -18.56 -8.73 -14.84
C ALA A 104 -17.12 -9.27 -14.82
N LEU A 105 -16.13 -8.37 -14.69
CA LEU A 105 -14.71 -8.74 -14.62
C LEU A 105 -14.39 -9.49 -13.33
N LEU A 106 -14.82 -8.96 -12.18
CA LEU A 106 -14.50 -9.58 -10.90
C LEU A 106 -15.19 -10.93 -10.71
N ALA A 107 -16.36 -11.15 -11.32
CA ALA A 107 -16.96 -12.48 -11.35
C ALA A 107 -16.05 -13.52 -12.05
N ARG A 108 -15.45 -13.17 -13.19
CA ARG A 108 -14.49 -14.05 -13.88
C ARG A 108 -13.21 -14.25 -13.08
N ARG A 109 -12.66 -13.17 -12.50
CA ARG A 109 -11.46 -13.23 -11.66
C ARG A 109 -11.68 -14.10 -10.42
N ARG A 110 -12.83 -14.00 -9.76
CA ARG A 110 -13.20 -14.86 -8.62
C ARG A 110 -13.20 -16.33 -9.01
N HIS A 111 -13.93 -16.68 -10.07
CA HIS A 111 -13.97 -18.05 -10.57
C HIS A 111 -12.57 -18.59 -10.93
N ALA A 112 -11.76 -17.80 -11.62
CA ALA A 112 -10.40 -18.19 -11.98
C ALA A 112 -9.50 -18.45 -10.75
N LEU A 113 -9.65 -17.67 -9.68
CA LEU A 113 -8.90 -17.87 -8.44
C LEU A 113 -9.43 -19.05 -7.62
N GLU A 114 -10.74 -19.28 -7.60
CA GLU A 114 -11.38 -20.43 -6.92
C GLU A 114 -10.92 -21.76 -7.49
N GLU A 115 -10.80 -21.85 -8.82
CA GLU A 115 -10.34 -23.06 -9.52
C GLU A 115 -8.82 -23.26 -9.46
N MET A 116 -8.06 -22.26 -9.01
CA MET A 116 -6.60 -22.30 -9.01
C MET A 116 -6.06 -23.08 -7.81
N PRO A 117 -5.34 -24.20 -7.98
CA PRO A 117 -4.76 -24.95 -6.86
C PRO A 117 -3.61 -24.19 -6.18
N GLN A 118 -3.26 -24.60 -4.95
CA GLN A 118 -2.11 -24.03 -4.22
C GLN A 118 -0.79 -24.15 -5.00
N GLU A 119 -0.61 -25.22 -5.80
CA GLU A 119 0.58 -25.41 -6.63
C GLU A 119 0.77 -24.27 -7.64
N ASP A 120 -0.30 -23.85 -8.32
CA ASP A 120 -0.27 -22.73 -9.26
C ASP A 120 -0.06 -21.39 -8.52
N PHE A 121 -0.58 -21.28 -7.30
CA PHE A 121 -0.29 -20.13 -6.41
C PHE A 121 1.19 -20.04 -6.04
N ASP A 122 1.85 -21.18 -5.88
CA ASP A 122 3.28 -21.26 -5.54
C ASP A 122 4.19 -21.08 -6.77
N ALA A 123 3.65 -21.12 -7.99
CA ALA A 123 4.38 -20.99 -9.24
C ALA A 123 4.93 -19.58 -9.49
N GLU A 124 6.05 -19.49 -10.19
CA GLU A 124 6.72 -18.21 -10.48
C GLU A 124 5.98 -17.42 -11.55
N THR A 125 5.87 -16.11 -11.33
CA THR A 125 5.28 -15.16 -12.25
C THR A 125 6.00 -13.82 -12.20
N ALA A 126 5.77 -12.99 -13.21
CA ALA A 126 6.23 -11.61 -13.21
C ALA A 126 5.31 -10.77 -12.31
N THR A 127 5.90 -9.98 -11.39
CA THR A 127 5.14 -9.09 -10.51
C THR A 127 5.68 -7.65 -10.58
N PRO A 128 4.95 -6.65 -10.07
CA PRO A 128 5.43 -5.27 -9.98
C PRO A 128 6.74 -5.08 -9.20
N VAL A 129 7.11 -6.04 -8.34
CA VAL A 129 8.32 -6.01 -7.51
C VAL A 129 9.40 -6.99 -7.98
N GLY A 130 9.28 -7.50 -9.21
CA GLY A 130 10.16 -8.51 -9.80
C GLY A 130 9.56 -9.93 -9.82
N PRO A 131 10.29 -10.94 -10.35
CA PRO A 131 9.83 -12.33 -10.37
C PRO A 131 9.57 -12.87 -8.97
N GLU A 132 8.39 -13.46 -8.76
CA GLU A 132 7.96 -14.02 -7.47
C GLU A 132 6.76 -14.97 -7.65
N SER A 133 6.24 -15.59 -6.59
CA SER A 133 5.07 -16.47 -6.65
C SER A 133 3.80 -15.72 -7.03
N TYR A 134 2.90 -16.40 -7.74
CA TYR A 134 1.57 -15.87 -8.03
C TYR A 134 0.82 -15.51 -6.75
N GLY A 135 0.95 -16.31 -5.69
CA GLY A 135 0.32 -16.07 -4.41
C GLY A 135 0.79 -14.78 -3.74
N ARG A 136 2.11 -14.49 -3.76
CA ARG A 136 2.59 -13.18 -3.28
C ARG A 136 2.12 -12.05 -4.19
N PHE A 137 2.01 -12.27 -5.50
CA PHE A 137 1.39 -11.26 -6.36
C PHE A 137 -0.07 -10.99 -5.98
N MET A 138 -0.87 -12.00 -5.65
CA MET A 138 -2.25 -11.81 -5.16
C MET A 138 -2.29 -11.07 -3.82
N ARG A 139 -1.32 -11.29 -2.93
CA ARG A 139 -1.19 -10.49 -1.70
C ARG A 139 -0.80 -9.04 -1.99
N ILE A 140 0.07 -8.78 -2.97
CA ILE A 140 0.39 -7.44 -3.47
C ILE A 140 -0.87 -6.78 -4.07
N ARG A 141 -1.69 -7.52 -4.83
CA ARG A 141 -2.98 -7.04 -5.36
C ARG A 141 -3.96 -6.69 -4.26
N LEU A 142 -4.04 -7.48 -3.20
CA LEU A 142 -4.82 -7.16 -2.02
C LEU A 142 -4.34 -5.85 -1.38
N PHE A 143 -3.03 -5.71 -1.16
CA PHE A 143 -2.43 -4.47 -0.66
C PHE A 143 -2.77 -3.25 -1.53
N ASP A 144 -2.64 -3.36 -2.85
CA ASP A 144 -2.94 -2.28 -3.79
C ASP A 144 -4.42 -1.87 -3.74
N CYS A 145 -5.34 -2.84 -3.79
CA CYS A 145 -6.78 -2.58 -3.67
C CYS A 145 -7.14 -1.96 -2.31
N TRP A 146 -6.52 -2.42 -1.22
CA TRP A 146 -6.76 -1.91 0.13
C TRP A 146 -6.22 -0.48 0.31
N MET A 147 -5.03 -0.18 -0.23
CA MET A 147 -4.51 1.19 -0.28
C MET A 147 -5.42 2.12 -1.08
N HIS A 148 -5.95 1.64 -2.20
CA HIS A 148 -6.86 2.43 -3.03
C HIS A 148 -8.26 2.59 -2.42
N GLU A 149 -8.70 1.65 -1.58
CA GLU A 149 -9.88 1.90 -0.72
C GLU A 149 -9.63 3.09 0.20
N ILE A 150 -8.46 3.15 0.84
CA ILE A 150 -8.06 4.30 1.69
C ILE A 150 -8.04 5.59 0.86
N ASP A 151 -7.43 5.58 -0.33
CA ASP A 151 -7.37 6.74 -1.23
C ASP A 151 -8.78 7.27 -1.57
N ILE A 152 -9.72 6.38 -1.90
CA ILE A 152 -11.10 6.73 -2.23
C ILE A 152 -11.81 7.29 -0.99
N ARG A 153 -11.67 6.62 0.16
CA ARG A 153 -12.32 7.03 1.42
C ARG A 153 -11.84 8.39 1.89
N ASP A 154 -10.55 8.67 1.77
CA ASP A 154 -9.97 9.97 2.11
C ASP A 154 -10.50 11.06 1.18
N ALA A 155 -10.55 10.81 -0.13
CA ALA A 155 -11.05 11.76 -1.13
C ALA A 155 -12.52 12.16 -0.90
N VAL A 156 -13.34 11.23 -0.39
CA VAL A 156 -14.78 11.47 -0.14
C VAL A 156 -15.12 11.68 1.34
N ALA A 157 -14.10 11.76 2.21
CA ALA A 157 -14.22 11.92 3.66
C ALA A 157 -15.15 10.88 4.33
N ARG A 158 -15.05 9.60 3.92
CA ARG A 158 -15.85 8.48 4.47
C ARG A 158 -14.96 7.39 5.08
N PRO A 159 -14.66 7.48 6.39
CA PRO A 159 -13.87 6.46 7.08
C PRO A 159 -14.44 5.05 6.89
N GLY A 160 -13.55 4.06 6.89
CA GLY A 160 -13.89 2.64 6.81
C GLY A 160 -13.08 1.82 7.79
N ASP A 161 -13.31 0.51 7.78
CA ASP A 161 -12.48 -0.42 8.52
C ASP A 161 -11.17 -0.68 7.74
N GLU A 162 -10.10 -0.02 8.18
CA GLU A 162 -8.74 -0.19 7.66
C GLU A 162 -8.06 -1.46 8.20
N GLY A 163 -8.65 -2.14 9.18
CA GLY A 163 -8.06 -3.31 9.84
C GLY A 163 -8.53 -4.66 9.29
N GLY A 164 -8.75 -5.60 10.20
CA GLY A 164 -9.21 -6.96 9.89
C GLY A 164 -8.19 -7.79 9.10
N ALA A 165 -8.65 -8.93 8.56
CA ALA A 165 -7.79 -9.85 7.82
C ALA A 165 -7.19 -9.20 6.56
N ARG A 166 -7.95 -8.34 5.86
CA ARG A 166 -7.50 -7.57 4.70
C ARG A 166 -6.33 -6.66 5.06
N GLY A 167 -6.52 -5.83 6.09
CA GLY A 167 -5.50 -4.90 6.58
C GLY A 167 -4.24 -5.64 7.06
N GLU A 168 -4.39 -6.74 7.79
CA GLU A 168 -3.24 -7.52 8.28
C GLU A 168 -2.39 -8.13 7.15
N LEU A 169 -3.05 -8.72 6.14
CA LEU A 169 -2.35 -9.27 4.97
C LEU A 169 -1.73 -8.18 4.11
N ALA A 170 -2.44 -7.06 3.90
CA ALA A 170 -1.93 -5.91 3.15
C ALA A 170 -0.73 -5.27 3.85
N PHE A 171 -0.79 -5.11 5.18
CA PHE A 171 0.27 -4.50 5.97
C PHE A 171 1.60 -5.26 5.88
N ALA A 172 1.56 -6.58 5.67
CA ALA A 172 2.77 -7.38 5.51
C ALA A 172 3.65 -6.90 4.34
N GLU A 173 3.06 -6.35 3.27
CA GLU A 173 3.82 -5.78 2.13
C GLU A 173 4.50 -4.45 2.50
N ILE A 174 3.91 -3.67 3.42
CA ILE A 174 4.54 -2.44 3.94
C ILE A 174 5.64 -2.78 4.94
N ALA A 175 5.38 -3.72 5.85
CA ALA A 175 6.28 -4.08 6.94
C ALA A 175 7.66 -4.53 6.42
N GLY A 176 7.71 -5.22 5.28
CA GLY A 176 8.95 -5.66 4.65
C GLY A 176 9.90 -4.52 4.24
N ALA A 177 9.37 -3.31 3.99
CA ALA A 177 10.18 -2.14 3.63
C ALA A 177 10.77 -1.40 4.84
N VAL A 178 10.25 -1.65 6.05
CA VAL A 178 10.62 -0.91 7.26
C VAL A 178 12.13 -0.95 7.58
N PRO A 179 12.83 -2.11 7.52
CA PRO A 179 14.27 -2.14 7.74
C PRO A 179 15.03 -1.28 6.75
N PHE A 180 14.67 -1.33 5.47
CA PHE A 180 15.31 -0.51 4.44
C PHE A 180 15.11 0.98 4.69
N ILE A 181 13.90 1.39 5.10
CA ILE A 181 13.59 2.77 5.44
C ILE A 181 14.43 3.23 6.63
N VAL A 182 14.40 2.50 7.74
CA VAL A 182 15.10 2.88 8.97
C VAL A 182 16.62 2.90 8.76
N GLY A 183 17.18 1.83 8.19
CA GLY A 183 18.63 1.71 8.01
C GLY A 183 19.20 2.63 6.93
N LYS A 184 18.54 2.70 5.75
CA LYS A 184 19.09 3.40 4.59
C LYS A 184 18.53 4.81 4.40
N LYS A 185 17.21 4.99 4.44
CA LYS A 185 16.60 6.31 4.15
C LYS A 185 16.71 7.26 5.34
N ALA A 186 16.33 6.81 6.53
CA ALA A 186 16.41 7.60 7.76
C ALA A 186 17.84 7.67 8.34
N GLY A 187 18.73 6.79 7.87
CA GLY A 187 20.15 6.77 8.24
C GLY A 187 20.38 6.41 9.69
N ALA A 188 19.68 5.40 10.21
CA ALA A 188 19.95 4.88 11.55
C ALA A 188 21.40 4.34 11.62
N PRO A 189 22.21 4.77 12.61
CA PRO A 189 23.59 4.34 12.72
C PRO A 189 23.70 2.87 13.11
N ASP A 190 24.88 2.27 12.90
CA ASP A 190 25.15 0.91 13.35
C ASP A 190 24.97 0.79 14.87
N GLY A 191 24.35 -0.31 15.32
CA GLY A 191 23.97 -0.53 16.71
C GLY A 191 22.64 0.12 17.13
N ALA A 192 22.00 0.92 16.28
CA ALA A 192 20.73 1.57 16.62
C ALA A 192 19.59 0.55 16.81
N ARG A 193 18.77 0.80 17.84
CA ARG A 193 17.56 0.05 18.20
C ARG A 193 16.35 0.98 18.12
N VAL A 194 15.57 0.84 17.06
CA VAL A 194 14.42 1.70 16.75
C VAL A 194 13.14 0.92 16.99
N ARG A 195 12.20 1.48 17.74
CA ARG A 195 10.85 0.92 17.91
C ARG A 195 9.82 1.79 17.19
N LEU A 196 9.00 1.17 16.36
CA LEU A 196 7.76 1.78 15.87
C LEU A 196 6.59 1.19 16.64
N THR A 197 5.83 2.02 17.33
CA THR A 197 4.59 1.60 18.01
C THR A 197 3.40 2.15 17.24
N LEU A 198 2.69 1.27 16.55
CA LEU A 198 1.45 1.61 15.86
C LEU A 198 0.28 1.40 16.80
N THR A 199 -0.60 2.39 16.90
CA THR A 199 -1.87 2.29 17.64
C THR A 199 -3.01 1.90 16.69
N ASP A 200 -4.25 1.94 17.18
CA ASP A 200 -5.46 1.64 16.42
C ASP A 200 -5.51 2.27 15.01
N PRO A 201 -6.23 1.63 14.05
CA PRO A 201 -7.03 0.40 14.20
C PRO A 201 -6.26 -0.93 14.11
N MET A 202 -4.96 -0.91 13.78
CA MET A 202 -4.12 -2.12 13.73
C MET A 202 -2.92 -1.98 14.67
N PRO A 203 -3.12 -2.11 15.99
CA PRO A 203 -2.07 -1.88 16.96
C PRO A 203 -0.97 -2.93 16.85
N ARG A 204 0.29 -2.51 16.70
CA ARG A 204 1.44 -3.41 16.63
C ARG A 204 2.75 -2.71 16.92
N THR A 205 3.77 -3.49 17.25
CA THR A 205 5.13 -3.00 17.46
C THR A 205 6.07 -3.57 16.41
N LEU A 206 6.86 -2.70 15.76
CA LEU A 206 7.91 -3.09 14.83
C LEU A 206 9.26 -2.66 15.42
N ASP A 207 10.05 -3.63 15.82
CA ASP A 207 11.40 -3.41 16.34
C ASP A 207 12.41 -3.58 15.20
N VAL A 208 13.25 -2.57 15.00
CA VAL A 208 14.32 -2.57 14.00
C VAL A 208 15.67 -2.46 14.70
N GLN A 209 16.59 -3.34 14.35
CA GLN A 209 17.97 -3.30 14.81
C GLN A 209 18.92 -3.15 13.63
N VAL A 210 19.91 -2.28 13.78
CA VAL A 210 20.99 -2.10 12.81
C VAL A 210 22.24 -2.80 13.32
N SER A 211 22.77 -3.76 12.56
CA SER A 211 24.00 -4.48 12.89
C SER A 211 24.83 -4.77 11.65
N GLY A 212 26.12 -4.47 11.70
CA GLY A 212 27.03 -4.60 10.56
C GLY A 212 26.58 -3.77 9.36
N GLY A 213 25.99 -2.60 9.61
CA GLY A 213 25.43 -1.70 8.59
C GLY A 213 24.15 -2.20 7.92
N ARG A 214 23.50 -3.25 8.46
CA ARG A 214 22.24 -3.79 7.95
C ARG A 214 21.14 -3.69 8.99
N ALA A 215 20.02 -3.09 8.60
CA ALA A 215 18.81 -3.06 9.41
C ALA A 215 17.97 -4.33 9.17
N ALA A 216 17.36 -4.86 10.24
CA ALA A 216 16.43 -5.97 10.18
C ALA A 216 15.30 -5.80 11.21
N LEU A 217 14.12 -6.37 10.94
CA LEU A 217 13.09 -6.54 11.95
C LEU A 217 13.56 -7.60 12.95
N ALA A 218 13.78 -7.19 14.20
CA ALA A 218 14.28 -8.08 15.25
C ALA A 218 13.88 -7.56 16.64
N PRO A 219 13.37 -8.41 17.55
CA PRO A 219 12.96 -7.98 18.88
C PRO A 219 14.08 -7.25 19.65
N ILE A 220 13.80 -6.07 20.17
CA ILE A 220 14.77 -5.31 20.96
C ILE A 220 14.79 -5.84 22.40
N ALA A 221 15.99 -6.24 22.87
CA ALA A 221 16.24 -6.50 24.28
C ALA A 221 16.50 -5.18 25.02
N GLY A 222 15.77 -4.95 26.11
CA GLY A 222 15.90 -3.72 26.91
C GLY A 222 15.15 -2.52 26.31
N GLU A 223 15.62 -1.31 26.65
CA GLU A 223 15.02 -0.05 26.16
C GLU A 223 15.52 0.27 24.73
N PRO A 224 14.62 0.62 23.79
CA PRO A 224 15.02 1.11 22.46
C PRO A 224 15.72 2.47 22.57
N ASP A 225 16.57 2.81 21.61
CA ASP A 225 17.23 4.11 21.55
C ASP A 225 16.24 5.22 21.15
N VAL A 226 15.25 4.89 20.31
CA VAL A 226 14.13 5.77 19.96
C VAL A 226 12.86 4.98 19.75
N THR A 227 11.73 5.52 20.23
CA THR A 227 10.38 5.05 19.93
C THR A 227 9.64 6.10 19.13
N VAL A 228 9.10 5.70 17.97
CA VAL A 228 8.19 6.52 17.16
C VAL A 228 6.80 5.91 17.27
N THR A 229 5.85 6.67 17.81
CA THR A 229 4.47 6.23 18.03
C THR A 229 3.52 6.97 17.11
N MET A 230 2.65 6.27 16.39
CA MET A 230 1.62 6.87 15.53
C MET A 230 0.45 5.90 15.28
N PRO A 231 -0.75 6.37 14.88
CA PRO A 231 -1.81 5.48 14.39
C PRO A 231 -1.38 4.65 13.18
N SER A 232 -1.85 3.40 13.08
CA SER A 232 -1.51 2.54 11.93
C SER A 232 -1.93 3.17 10.60
N GLY A 233 -3.08 3.85 10.55
CA GLY A 233 -3.55 4.58 9.37
C GLY A 233 -2.66 5.76 8.97
N VAL A 234 -1.95 6.39 9.93
CA VAL A 234 -0.95 7.44 9.64
C VAL A 234 0.29 6.82 9.02
N PHE A 235 0.79 5.74 9.62
CA PHE A 235 1.95 5.01 9.10
C PHE A 235 1.74 4.55 7.66
N VAL A 236 0.56 3.98 7.37
CA VAL A 236 0.20 3.47 6.04
C VAL A 236 0.17 4.60 5.01
N ARG A 237 -0.44 5.75 5.34
CA ARG A 237 -0.50 6.91 4.44
C ARG A 237 0.88 7.51 4.19
N LEU A 238 1.73 7.62 5.22
CA LEU A 238 3.12 8.06 5.07
C LEU A 238 3.92 7.11 4.18
N ALA A 239 3.81 5.79 4.43
CA ALA A 239 4.51 4.77 3.66
C ALA A 239 4.03 4.72 2.19
N GLY A 240 2.73 5.00 2.00
CA GLY A 240 2.07 5.19 0.70
C GLY A 240 2.37 6.53 0.01
N GLY A 241 3.04 7.48 0.67
CA GLY A 241 3.25 8.83 0.13
C GLY A 241 1.97 9.64 -0.08
N ARG A 242 0.88 9.31 0.65
CA ARG A 242 -0.43 10.00 0.58
C ARG A 242 -0.47 11.27 1.43
N VAL A 243 0.40 11.35 2.44
CA VAL A 243 0.58 12.50 3.33
C VAL A 243 2.07 12.67 3.62
N THR A 244 2.45 13.86 4.02
CA THR A 244 3.77 14.23 4.51
C THR A 244 3.84 14.14 6.04
N ALA A 245 5.03 14.00 6.60
CA ALA A 245 5.21 13.97 8.06
C ALA A 245 4.73 15.27 8.73
N ASP A 246 4.88 16.42 8.05
CA ASP A 246 4.44 17.73 8.53
C ASP A 246 2.90 17.80 8.66
N GLU A 247 2.16 17.28 7.68
CA GLU A 247 0.69 17.29 7.69
C GLU A 247 0.09 16.48 8.86
N VAL A 248 0.81 15.48 9.35
CA VAL A 248 0.33 14.57 10.41
C VAL A 248 1.17 14.64 11.69
N GLY A 249 2.05 15.64 11.83
CA GLY A 249 3.06 15.71 12.89
C GLY A 249 2.47 15.63 14.30
N GLU A 250 1.30 16.24 14.54
CA GLU A 250 0.60 16.20 15.83
C GLU A 250 0.17 14.79 16.25
N ARG A 251 0.06 13.87 15.28
CA ARG A 251 -0.32 12.46 15.48
C ARG A 251 0.89 11.55 15.65
N ILE A 252 2.11 12.10 15.60
CA ILE A 252 3.36 11.36 15.73
C ILE A 252 4.05 11.81 17.02
N ARG A 253 4.35 10.84 17.90
CA ARG A 253 5.17 11.06 19.09
C ARG A 253 6.54 10.41 18.89
N VAL A 254 7.59 11.13 19.28
CA VAL A 254 8.98 10.63 19.28
C VAL A 254 9.51 10.70 20.71
N ASP A 255 9.92 9.55 21.24
CA ASP A 255 10.50 9.41 22.58
C ASP A 255 11.91 8.83 22.47
N ALA A 256 12.90 9.52 23.02
CA ALA A 256 14.27 8.99 23.13
C ALA A 256 14.38 8.01 24.32
N GLY A 257 15.15 6.95 24.14
CA GLY A 257 15.51 6.01 25.21
C GLY A 257 16.35 6.69 26.29
N ARG A 258 16.09 6.38 27.55
CA ARG A 258 16.79 6.99 28.69
C ARG A 258 18.12 6.34 29.04
N SER A 259 18.28 5.07 28.68
CA SER A 259 19.46 4.24 28.99
C SER A 259 20.20 3.75 27.74
N GLY A 260 19.81 4.25 26.56
CA GLY A 260 20.40 3.86 25.28
C GLY A 260 21.83 4.34 25.09
N ALA A 261 22.54 3.72 24.14
CA ALA A 261 23.89 4.15 23.74
C ALA A 261 23.87 5.42 22.88
N MET A 262 22.69 5.77 22.32
CA MET A 262 22.47 6.95 21.51
C MET A 262 22.16 8.17 22.39
N ALA A 263 22.79 9.31 22.11
CA ALA A 263 22.45 10.56 22.78
C ALA A 263 20.98 10.95 22.50
N ALA A 264 20.31 11.55 23.47
CA ALA A 264 18.88 11.86 23.38
C ALA A 264 18.54 12.75 22.16
N ASP A 265 19.37 13.76 21.87
CA ASP A 265 19.15 14.65 20.72
C ASP A 265 19.30 13.91 19.38
N ASP A 266 20.26 13.01 19.27
CA ASP A 266 20.46 12.16 18.08
C ASP A 266 19.29 11.19 17.89
N ALA A 267 18.79 10.62 18.99
CA ALA A 267 17.62 9.75 18.99
C ALA A 267 16.36 10.49 18.54
N VAL A 268 16.11 11.70 19.06
CA VAL A 268 14.97 12.53 18.62
C VAL A 268 15.12 12.92 17.14
N ALA A 269 16.32 13.29 16.70
CA ALA A 269 16.58 13.62 15.30
C ALA A 269 16.32 12.41 14.39
N LEU A 270 16.78 11.21 14.76
CA LEU A 270 16.47 9.98 14.04
C LEU A 270 14.97 9.69 14.02
N GLY A 271 14.28 9.84 15.16
CA GLY A 271 12.85 9.63 15.27
C GLY A 271 12.00 10.54 14.39
N ARG A 272 12.46 11.77 14.10
CA ARG A 272 11.82 12.70 13.16
C ARG A 272 12.09 12.33 11.70
N ARG A 273 13.33 11.92 11.36
CA ARG A 273 13.68 11.49 10.00
C ARG A 273 12.94 10.23 9.55
N ILE A 274 12.56 9.35 10.47
CA ILE A 274 11.88 8.10 10.13
C ILE A 274 10.53 8.35 9.41
N PRO A 275 9.56 9.08 9.99
CA PRO A 275 8.32 9.46 9.29
C PRO A 275 8.55 10.16 7.95
N GLU A 276 9.51 11.08 7.88
CA GLU A 276 9.89 11.80 6.64
C GLU A 276 10.40 10.86 5.54
N SER A 277 10.96 9.72 5.95
CA SER A 277 11.58 8.72 5.08
C SER A 277 10.66 7.54 4.72
N LEU A 278 9.46 7.47 5.30
CA LEU A 278 8.56 6.31 5.16
C LEU A 278 8.11 6.07 3.72
N ALA A 279 7.88 7.15 2.96
CA ALA A 279 7.34 7.04 1.61
C ALA A 279 8.28 6.22 0.71
N PHE A 280 7.84 5.03 0.31
CA PHE A 280 8.62 4.07 -0.49
C PHE A 280 7.93 3.62 -1.78
N THR A 281 6.69 4.07 -1.98
CA THR A 281 5.79 3.72 -3.09
C THR A 281 5.71 4.83 -4.17
N ILE A 282 6.59 5.84 -4.09
CA ILE A 282 6.68 7.04 -4.97
C ILE A 282 7.88 7.01 -5.93
#